data_AF-R4ME98-F1
#
_entry.id   AF-R4ME98-F1
#
_cell.length_a   1.000
_cell.length_b   1.000
_cell.length_c   1.000
_cell.angle_alpha   90.00
_cell.angle_beta   90.00
_cell.angle_gamma   90.00
#
_symmetry.space_group_name_H-M   'P 1'
#
loop_
_entity.id
_entity.type
_entity.pdbx_description
1 polymer ?
#
loop_
_entity_poly.entity_id
_entity_poly.type
_entity_poly.pdbx_seq_one_letter_code
_entity_poly.pdbx_strand_id
1 'polypeptide(L)'
;MTGAAAPYLGWLSAAAAQAQQAATQTRLAAAAFEAALAATVHPAIISANRALFVSLVVSNLLGQNAPAIAATEAAYEQMWAQDVAAMFGYHAGASAPSRRTPFGQALPLAGGVRWSARPRLR
;
A
#
# COMPACT_ATOMS: atom_id res chain seq x y z
N MET A 1 3.81 -38.63 26.27
CA MET A 1 4.65 -37.43 26.06
C MET A 1 4.25 -36.60 24.83
N THR A 2 3.50 -37.13 23.86
CA THR A 2 3.02 -36.39 22.67
C THR A 2 1.97 -35.31 22.96
N GLY A 3 1.15 -35.48 24.00
CA GLY A 3 0.07 -34.51 24.34
C GLY A 3 0.55 -33.13 24.80
N ALA A 4 1.77 -33.00 25.33
CA ALA A 4 2.30 -31.72 25.84
C ALA A 4 2.72 -30.75 24.73
N ALA A 5 3.00 -31.24 23.51
CA ALA A 5 3.44 -30.44 22.36
C ALA A 5 2.27 -29.90 21.51
N ALA A 6 1.06 -30.47 21.66
CA ALA A 6 -0.11 -30.11 20.86
C ALA A 6 -0.48 -28.61 20.90
N PRO A 7 -0.44 -27.91 22.06
CA PRO A 7 -0.73 -26.47 22.11
C PRO A 7 0.27 -25.62 21.31
N TYR A 8 1.55 -26.01 21.33
CA TYR A 8 2.61 -25.31 20.60
C TYR A 8 2.50 -25.50 19.09
N LEU A 9 2.17 -26.73 18.64
CA LEU A 9 1.88 -26.99 17.23
C LEU A 9 0.67 -26.19 16.75
N GLY A 10 -0.41 -26.13 17.55
CA GLY A 10 -1.58 -25.30 17.24
C GLY A 10 -1.25 -23.81 17.12
N TRP A 11 -0.39 -23.30 18.01
CA TRP A 11 0.11 -21.92 17.93
C TRP A 11 0.92 -21.67 16.66
N LEU A 12 1.87 -22.55 16.30
CA LEU A 12 2.65 -22.43 15.07
C LEU A 12 1.76 -22.44 13.82
N SER A 13 0.76 -23.32 13.76
CA SER A 13 -0.18 -23.36 12.65
C SER A 13 -1.00 -22.07 12.52
N ALA A 14 -1.48 -21.51 13.64
CA ALA A 14 -2.20 -20.24 13.64
C ALA A 14 -1.30 -19.07 13.20
N ALA A 15 -0.06 -19.01 13.70
CA ALA A 15 0.92 -18.01 13.32
C ALA A 15 1.27 -18.10 11.82
N ALA A 16 1.47 -19.31 11.29
CA ALA A 16 1.73 -19.51 9.86
C ALA A 16 0.55 -19.03 8.99
N ALA A 17 -0.70 -19.32 9.40
CA ALA A 17 -1.88 -18.84 8.70
C ALA A 17 -1.99 -17.31 8.69
N GLN A 18 -1.72 -16.66 9.84
CA GLN A 18 -1.69 -15.20 9.95
C GLN A 18 -0.60 -14.58 9.08
N ALA A 19 0.61 -15.15 9.08
CA ALA A 19 1.72 -14.69 8.26
C ALA A 19 1.38 -14.78 6.75
N GLN A 20 0.74 -15.86 6.32
CA GLN A 20 0.32 -16.04 4.92
C GLN A 20 -0.74 -15.02 4.50
N GLN A 21 -1.70 -14.71 5.38
CA GLN A 21 -2.69 -13.66 5.14
C GLN A 21 -2.03 -12.28 5.03
N ALA A 22 -1.12 -11.95 5.94
CA ALA A 22 -0.37 -10.69 5.91
C ALA A 22 0.46 -10.55 4.63
N ALA A 23 1.17 -11.60 4.23
CA ALA A 23 1.94 -11.62 2.99
C ALA A 23 1.06 -11.39 1.75
N THR A 24 -0.15 -11.96 1.75
CA THR A 24 -1.13 -11.73 0.66
C THR A 24 -1.57 -10.27 0.60
N GLN A 25 -1.92 -9.68 1.74
CA GLN A 25 -2.34 -8.27 1.81
C GLN A 25 -1.22 -7.31 1.36
N THR A 26 0.02 -7.56 1.77
CA THR A 26 1.17 -6.75 1.31
C THR A 26 1.38 -6.83 -0.19
N ARG A 27 1.23 -8.01 -0.80
CA ARG A 27 1.32 -8.16 -2.26
C ARG A 27 0.21 -7.41 -2.99
N LEU A 28 -1.00 -7.41 -2.46
CA LEU A 28 -2.11 -6.64 -3.04
C LEU A 28 -1.85 -5.13 -2.96
N ALA A 29 -1.35 -4.63 -1.82
CA ALA A 29 -0.99 -3.23 -1.67
C ALA A 29 0.14 -2.81 -2.63
N ALA A 30 1.17 -3.66 -2.78
CA ALA A 30 2.24 -3.42 -3.76
C ALA A 30 1.71 -3.40 -5.20
N ALA A 31 0.85 -4.34 -5.57
CA ALA A 31 0.23 -4.35 -6.89
C ALA A 31 -0.62 -3.10 -7.15
N ALA A 32 -1.36 -2.61 -6.14
CA ALA A 32 -2.13 -1.37 -6.24
C ALA A 32 -1.22 -0.14 -6.43
N PHE A 33 -0.08 -0.10 -5.73
CA PHE A 33 0.93 0.95 -5.93
C PHE A 33 1.49 0.95 -7.35
N GLU A 34 1.94 -0.21 -7.85
CA GLU A 34 2.50 -0.32 -9.20
C GLU A 34 1.47 0.05 -10.27
N ALA A 35 0.21 -0.37 -10.10
CA ALA A 35 -0.87 0.01 -11.01
C ALA A 35 -1.11 1.53 -11.04
N ALA A 36 -1.09 2.18 -9.88
CA ALA A 36 -1.26 3.62 -9.77
C ALA A 36 -0.07 4.39 -10.33
N LEU A 37 1.16 3.92 -10.09
CA LEU A 37 2.37 4.47 -10.67
C LEU A 37 2.33 4.41 -12.20
N ALA A 38 1.94 3.26 -12.76
CA ALA A 38 1.82 3.07 -14.20
C ALA A 38 0.70 3.92 -14.83
N ALA A 39 -0.40 4.16 -14.10
CA ALA A 39 -1.53 4.96 -14.56
C ALA A 39 -1.34 6.47 -14.40
N THR A 40 -0.46 6.92 -13.50
CA THR A 40 -0.23 8.36 -13.24
C THR A 40 0.46 9.01 -14.44
N VAL A 41 -0.03 10.18 -14.82
CA VAL A 41 0.52 10.95 -15.93
C VAL A 41 1.94 11.39 -15.61
N HIS A 42 2.87 11.16 -16.54
CA HIS A 42 4.26 11.53 -16.35
C HIS A 42 4.42 13.07 -16.22
N PRO A 43 5.17 13.59 -15.22
CA PRO A 43 5.28 15.03 -14.97
C PRO A 43 5.75 15.86 -16.18
N ALA A 44 6.57 15.28 -17.05
CA ALA A 44 7.04 15.94 -18.28
C ALA A 44 5.90 16.23 -19.29
N ILE A 45 4.84 15.41 -19.31
CA ILE A 45 3.68 15.64 -20.18
C ILE A 45 2.86 16.81 -19.63
N ILE A 46 2.68 16.86 -18.30
CA ILE A 46 2.01 17.96 -17.62
C ILE A 46 2.76 19.27 -17.87
N SER A 47 4.09 19.29 -17.69
CA SER A 47 4.89 20.49 -17.90
C SER A 47 4.85 20.97 -19.35
N ALA A 48 4.87 20.07 -20.33
CA ALA A 48 4.73 20.40 -21.75
C ALA A 48 3.37 21.07 -22.04
N ASN A 49 2.28 20.53 -21.51
CA ASN A 49 0.95 21.15 -21.62
C ASN A 49 0.92 22.56 -21.01
N ARG A 50 1.48 22.72 -19.80
CA ARG A 50 1.52 24.04 -19.12
C ARG A 50 2.36 25.06 -19.88
N ALA A 51 3.49 24.65 -20.46
CA ALA A 51 4.32 25.50 -21.30
C ALA A 51 3.59 25.93 -22.59
N LEU A 52 2.89 25.00 -23.25
CA LEU A 52 2.08 25.29 -24.42
C LEU A 52 0.95 26.28 -24.09
N PHE A 53 0.23 26.07 -22.99
CA PHE A 53 -0.82 26.98 -22.53
C PHE A 53 -0.29 28.42 -22.38
N VAL A 54 0.84 28.60 -21.69
CA VAL A 54 1.45 29.93 -21.52
C VAL A 54 1.83 30.54 -22.88
N SER A 55 2.43 29.77 -23.78
CA SER A 55 2.78 30.24 -25.13
C SER A 55 1.57 30.71 -25.93
N LEU A 56 0.47 29.94 -25.89
CA LEU A 56 -0.78 30.28 -26.57
C LEU A 56 -1.43 31.54 -26.01
N VAL A 57 -1.44 31.70 -24.68
CA VAL A 57 -1.98 32.87 -23.98
C VAL A 57 -1.17 34.12 -24.33
N VAL A 58 0.17 34.06 -24.23
CA VAL A 58 1.05 35.20 -24.53
C VAL A 58 0.91 35.67 -25.99
N SER A 59 0.69 34.75 -26.92
CA SER A 59 0.50 35.06 -28.35
C SER A 59 -0.95 35.41 -28.73
N ASN A 60 -1.90 35.40 -27.79
CA ASN A 60 -3.33 35.60 -28.07
C ASN A 60 -3.74 37.07 -28.24
N LEU A 61 -2.96 37.87 -28.97
CA LEU A 61 -3.17 39.32 -29.09
C LEU A 61 -4.52 39.69 -29.74
N LEU A 62 -5.00 38.83 -30.64
CA LEU A 62 -6.24 39.05 -31.41
C LEU A 62 -7.36 38.07 -31.01
N GLY A 63 -7.18 37.29 -29.93
CA GLY A 63 -8.17 36.29 -29.50
C GLY A 63 -8.22 35.01 -30.36
N GLN A 64 -7.43 34.91 -31.44
CA GLN A 64 -7.47 33.78 -32.38
C GLN A 64 -7.03 32.45 -31.76
N ASN A 65 -6.22 32.48 -30.69
CA ASN A 65 -5.78 31.27 -30.00
C ASN A 65 -6.81 30.76 -28.98
N ALA A 66 -7.94 31.45 -28.76
CA ALA A 66 -8.92 31.04 -27.75
C ALA A 66 -9.37 29.56 -27.88
N PRO A 67 -9.65 29.02 -29.08
CA PRO A 67 -9.98 27.60 -29.21
C PRO A 67 -8.82 26.66 -28.85
N ALA A 68 -7.58 27.04 -29.17
CA ALA A 68 -6.39 26.25 -28.85
C ALA A 68 -6.07 26.27 -27.36
N ILE A 69 -6.31 27.40 -26.68
CA ILE A 69 -6.19 27.54 -25.23
C ILE A 69 -7.18 26.59 -24.55
N ALA A 70 -8.46 26.64 -24.93
CA ALA A 70 -9.49 25.78 -24.39
C ALA A 70 -9.19 24.28 -24.61
N ALA A 71 -8.69 23.91 -25.79
CA ALA A 71 -8.25 22.54 -26.06
C ALA A 71 -7.07 22.11 -25.17
N THR A 72 -6.13 23.01 -24.92
CA THR A 72 -4.97 22.75 -24.04
C THR A 72 -5.40 22.59 -22.58
N GLU A 73 -6.35 23.41 -22.11
CA GLU A 73 -6.95 23.27 -20.77
C GLU A 73 -7.75 21.97 -20.63
N ALA A 74 -8.57 21.61 -21.62
CA ALA A 74 -9.30 20.35 -21.60
C ALA A 74 -8.37 19.12 -21.52
N ALA A 75 -7.23 19.16 -22.23
CA ALA A 75 -6.21 18.12 -22.11
C ALA A 75 -5.58 18.08 -20.69
N TYR A 76 -5.40 19.22 -20.04
CA TYR A 76 -4.95 19.27 -18.65
C TYR A 76 -5.97 18.68 -17.68
N GLU A 77 -7.25 18.98 -17.86
CA GLU A 77 -8.33 18.41 -17.06
C GLU A 77 -8.44 16.89 -17.22
N GLN A 78 -8.20 16.36 -18.42
CA GLN A 78 -8.13 14.91 -18.66
C GLN A 78 -6.96 14.27 -17.90
N MET A 79 -5.77 14.88 -17.93
CA MET A 79 -4.63 14.41 -17.14
C MET A 79 -4.93 14.43 -15.64
N TRP A 80 -5.58 15.50 -15.15
CA TRP A 80 -6.01 15.61 -13.76
C TRP A 80 -7.02 14.51 -13.39
N ALA A 81 -8.03 14.27 -14.22
CA ALA A 81 -9.02 13.22 -13.98
C ALA A 81 -8.37 11.82 -13.96
N GLN A 82 -7.38 11.56 -14.83
CA GLN A 82 -6.62 10.32 -14.84
C GLN A 82 -5.83 10.11 -13.55
N ASP A 83 -5.10 11.13 -13.08
CA ASP A 83 -4.33 11.05 -11.83
C ASP A 83 -5.24 10.86 -10.61
N VAL A 84 -6.38 11.54 -10.58
CA VAL A 84 -7.40 11.36 -9.55
C VAL A 84 -7.92 9.91 -9.56
N ALA A 85 -8.25 9.36 -10.73
CA ALA A 85 -8.71 7.97 -10.86
C ALA A 85 -7.62 6.98 -10.41
N ALA A 86 -6.35 7.21 -10.77
CA ALA A 86 -5.23 6.39 -10.34
C ALA A 86 -5.09 6.37 -8.81
N MET A 87 -5.18 7.53 -8.15
CA MET A 87 -5.09 7.62 -6.69
C MET A 87 -6.31 7.05 -5.96
N PHE A 88 -7.51 7.15 -6.53
CA PHE A 88 -8.69 6.46 -6.00
C PHE A 88 -8.51 4.93 -6.07
N GLY A 89 -8.01 4.40 -7.19
CA GLY A 89 -7.70 2.98 -7.33
C GLY A 89 -6.64 2.51 -6.34
N TYR A 90 -5.56 3.28 -6.16
CA TYR A 90 -4.54 3.02 -5.15
C TYR A 90 -5.13 2.95 -3.75
N HIS A 91 -5.91 3.97 -3.36
CA HIS A 91 -6.52 4.03 -2.03
C HIS A 91 -7.44 2.83 -1.79
N ALA A 92 -8.27 2.46 -2.77
CA ALA A 92 -9.14 1.29 -2.64
C ALA A 92 -8.35 -0.02 -2.42
N GLY A 93 -7.22 -0.19 -3.11
CA GLY A 93 -6.37 -1.38 -2.96
C GLY A 93 -5.50 -1.39 -1.70
N ALA A 94 -4.95 -0.25 -1.31
CA ALA A 94 -4.05 -0.11 -0.15
C ALA A 94 -4.79 -0.04 1.19
N SER A 95 -6.01 0.51 1.21
CA SER A 95 -6.83 0.65 2.42
C SER A 95 -7.69 -0.57 2.71
N ALA A 96 -7.56 -1.65 1.92
CA ALA A 96 -8.26 -2.90 2.20
C ALA A 96 -8.00 -3.33 3.65
N PRO A 97 -9.04 -3.67 4.44
CA PRO A 97 -8.90 -3.94 5.86
C PRO A 97 -7.97 -5.13 6.08
N SER A 98 -6.72 -4.83 6.44
CA SER A 98 -5.73 -5.83 6.84
C SER A 98 -5.97 -6.15 8.30
N ARG A 99 -6.48 -7.35 8.58
CA ARG A 99 -6.67 -7.84 9.94
C ARG A 99 -5.28 -8.14 10.53
N ARG A 100 -4.60 -7.12 11.05
CA ARG A 100 -3.34 -7.25 11.80
C ARG A 100 -3.67 -7.75 13.21
N THR A 101 -4.11 -8.99 13.29
CA THR A 101 -4.23 -9.66 14.57
C THR A 101 -2.82 -9.86 15.11
N PRO A 102 -2.47 -9.34 16.29
CA PRO A 102 -1.17 -9.64 16.89
C PRO A 102 -1.00 -11.16 16.98
N PHE A 103 0.19 -11.67 16.67
CA PHE A 103 0.50 -13.07 16.92
C PHE A 103 0.21 -13.33 18.41
N GLY A 104 -0.67 -14.30 18.69
CA GLY A 104 -0.97 -14.67 20.08
C GLY A 104 0.31 -15.08 20.81
N GLN A 105 0.36 -14.96 22.12
CA GLN A 105 1.51 -15.50 22.87
C GLN A 105 1.51 -17.03 22.80
N ALA A 106 2.68 -17.63 22.61
CA ALA A 106 2.82 -19.09 22.66
C ALA A 106 2.48 -19.58 24.08
N LEU A 107 1.58 -20.57 24.18
CA LEU A 107 1.28 -21.20 25.47
C LEU A 107 2.55 -21.89 26.00
N PRO A 108 2.90 -21.74 27.30
CA PRO A 108 4.07 -22.38 27.86
C PRO A 108 3.94 -23.90 27.69
N LEU A 109 5.02 -24.53 27.19
CA LEU A 109 5.13 -25.98 27.18
C LEU A 109 4.97 -26.48 28.62
N ALA A 110 3.99 -27.33 28.87
CA ALA A 110 3.77 -27.93 30.19
C ALA A 110 4.97 -28.82 30.53
N GLY A 111 5.97 -28.23 31.18
CA GLY A 111 7.24 -28.89 31.48
C GLY A 111 8.35 -27.96 31.96
N GLY A 112 8.01 -26.76 32.45
CA GLY A 112 8.99 -25.87 33.10
C GLY A 112 9.52 -26.55 34.37
N VAL A 113 10.67 -27.23 34.25
CA VAL A 113 11.46 -27.68 35.39
C VAL A 113 11.80 -26.43 36.20
N ARG A 114 11.08 -26.24 37.31
CA ARG A 114 11.39 -25.23 38.32
C ARG A 114 12.74 -25.63 38.88
N TRP A 115 13.81 -24.97 38.44
CA TRP A 115 15.16 -25.16 38.97
C TRP A 115 15.12 -24.71 40.44
N SER A 116 14.85 -25.65 41.35
CA SER A 116 14.96 -25.41 42.78
C SER A 116 16.45 -25.28 43.10
N ALA A 117 16.92 -24.05 43.28
CA ALA A 117 18.25 -23.78 43.81
C ALA A 117 18.41 -24.56 45.12
N ARG A 118 19.36 -25.52 45.15
CA ARG A 118 19.71 -26.27 46.36
C ARG A 118 20.21 -25.30 47.44
N PRO A 119 19.91 -25.55 48.73
CA PRO A 119 20.38 -24.69 49.80
C PRO A 119 21.90 -24.84 49.94
N ARG A 120 22.62 -23.72 49.97
CA ARG A 120 24.04 -23.71 50.34
C ARG A 120 24.13 -24.15 51.79
N LEU A 121 24.71 -25.32 52.03
CA LEU A 121 25.17 -25.70 53.35
C LEU A 121 26.34 -24.78 53.74
N ARG A 122 26.33 -24.44 55.03
CA ARG A 122 27.22 -23.51 55.74
C ARG A 122 28.69 -23.84 55.58
#